data_AF-A0A353DR10-F1
#
_entry.id   AF-A0A353DR10-F1
#
_cell.length_a   1.000
_cell.length_b   1.000
_cell.length_c   1.000
_cell.angle_alpha   90.00
_cell.angle_beta   90.00
_cell.angle_gamma   90.00
#
_symmetry.space_group_name_H-M   'P 1'
#
loop_
_entity.id
_entity.type
_entity.pdbx_description
1 polymer ?
#
loop_
_entity_poly.entity_id
_entity_poly.type
_entity_poly.pdbx_seq_one_letter_code
_entity_poly.pdbx_strand_id
1 'polypeptide(L)' 'MSYTNPVDLFQDKPKTKIVCTLGPSSDTEEVLIELIKTGMNVARLNMSHGEKSVHEIVFNRVRKVSEEL' A
#
# COMPACT_ATOMS: atom_id res chain seq x y z
N MET A 1 -17.91 -17.38 -9.66
CA MET A 1 -17.29 -16.29 -10.42
C MET A 1 -15.89 -16.10 -9.85
N SER A 2 -14.88 -16.73 -10.43
CA SER A 2 -13.50 -16.60 -9.95
C SER A 2 -13.03 -15.19 -10.26
N TYR A 3 -12.87 -14.34 -9.25
CA TYR A 3 -12.15 -13.08 -9.42
C TYR A 3 -10.72 -13.45 -9.79
N THR A 4 -10.36 -13.28 -11.06
CA THR A 4 -8.96 -13.23 -11.45
C THR A 4 -8.34 -12.07 -10.69
N ASN A 5 -7.32 -12.37 -9.90
CA ASN A 5 -6.57 -11.33 -9.22
C ASN A 5 -6.02 -10.39 -10.30
N PRO A 6 -6.24 -9.06 -10.22
CA PRO A 6 -5.75 -8.14 -11.23
C PRO A 6 -4.25 -8.28 -11.48
N VAL A 7 -3.46 -8.71 -10.49
CA VAL A 7 -2.03 -8.98 -10.69
C VAL A 7 -1.75 -10.19 -11.59
N ASP A 8 -2.64 -11.18 -11.69
CA ASP A 8 -2.49 -12.34 -12.58
C ASP A 8 -2.76 -12.00 -14.05
N LEU A 9 -3.41 -10.86 -14.32
CA LEU A 9 -3.63 -10.35 -15.69
C LEU A 9 -2.36 -9.73 -16.29
N PHE A 10 -1.36 -9.44 -15.46
CA PHE A 10 -0.11 -8.81 -15.89
C PHE A 10 1.01 -9.83 -15.88
N GLN A 11 1.12 -10.64 -16.94
CA GLN A 11 2.27 -11.54 -17.14
C GLN A 11 3.62 -10.77 -17.22
N ASP A 12 3.56 -9.48 -17.53
CA ASP A 12 4.67 -8.54 -17.45
C ASP A 12 4.37 -7.45 -16.42
N LYS A 13 5.39 -7.07 -15.62
CA LYS A 13 5.26 -6.02 -14.60
C LYS A 13 4.70 -4.74 -15.24
N PRO A 14 3.50 -4.27 -14.84
CA PRO A 14 2.86 -3.16 -15.53
C PRO A 14 3.74 -1.90 -15.45
N LYS A 15 3.83 -1.18 -16.57
CA LYS A 15 4.59 0.08 -16.64
C LYS A 15 3.97 1.14 -15.75
N THR A 16 2.64 1.22 -15.75
CA THR A 16 1.86 2.11 -14.88
C THR A 16 1.99 1.69 -13.42
N LYS A 17 2.16 2.68 -12.53
CA LYS A 17 2.29 2.47 -11.08
C LYS A 17 1.04 2.92 -10.34
N ILE A 18 0.70 2.19 -9.27
CA ILE A 18 -0.46 2.48 -8.43
C ILE A 18 0.01 3.24 -7.18
N VAL A 19 -0.62 4.39 -6.94
CA VAL A 19 -0.43 5.21 -5.74
C VAL A 19 -1.66 5.08 -4.85
N CYS A 20 -1.48 4.66 -3.60
CA CYS A 20 -2.58 4.54 -2.63
C CYS A 20 -2.41 5.57 -1.51
N THR A 21 -3.46 6.33 -1.20
CA THR A 21 -3.44 7.24 -0.05
C THR A 21 -3.76 6.46 1.22
N LEU A 22 -2.88 6.53 2.21
CA LEU A 22 -3.06 5.86 3.49
C LEU A 22 -3.81 6.75 4.47
N GLY A 23 -4.63 6.11 5.30
CA GLY A 23 -5.37 6.74 6.39
C GLY A 23 -5.73 5.70 7.45
N PRO A 24 -6.56 6.06 8.44
CA PRO A 24 -6.86 5.19 9.59
C PRO A 24 -7.45 3.82 9.22
N SER A 25 -8.13 3.72 8.08
CA SER A 25 -8.70 2.46 7.60
C SER A 25 -7.73 1.58 6.80
N SER A 26 -6.55 2.09 6.47
CA SER A 26 -5.59 1.43 5.57
C SER A 26 -4.16 1.46 6.08
N ASP A 27 -3.96 1.77 7.36
CA ASP A 27 -2.62 1.86 7.93
C ASP A 27 -2.13 0.57 8.58
N THR A 28 -2.95 -0.45 8.88
CA THR A 28 -2.48 -1.66 9.59
C THR A 28 -1.55 -2.53 8.74
N GLU A 29 -0.73 -3.37 9.38
CA GLU A 29 0.25 -4.20 8.67
C GLU A 29 -0.43 -5.18 7.72
N GLU A 30 -1.56 -5.76 8.14
CA GLU A 30 -2.32 -6.73 7.34
C GLU A 30 -2.86 -6.09 6.06
N VAL A 31 -3.43 -4.89 6.18
CA VAL A 31 -3.98 -4.14 5.03
C VAL A 31 -2.84 -3.68 4.12
N LEU A 32 -1.71 -3.24 4.65
CA LEU A 32 -0.55 -2.85 3.85
C LEU A 32 0.00 -4.04 3.03
N ILE A 33 0.09 -5.23 3.63
CA ILE A 33 0.49 -6.46 2.94
C ILE A 33 -0.48 -6.77 1.79
N GLU A 34 -1.79 -6.67 2.04
CA GLU A 34 -2.81 -6.89 1.02
C GLU A 34 -2.70 -5.85 -0.12
N LEU A 35 -2.51 -4.58 0.21
CA LEU A 35 -2.33 -3.51 -0.78
C LEU A 35 -1.10 -3.75 -1.67
N ILE A 36 0.03 -4.16 -1.11
CA ILE A 36 1.24 -4.46 -1.88
C ILE A 36 0.99 -5.68 -2.79
N LYS A 37 0.43 -6.76 -2.25
CA LYS A 37 0.12 -7.99 -3.01
C LYS A 37 -0.90 -7.77 -4.13
N THR A 38 -1.81 -6.81 -3.96
CA THR A 38 -2.81 -6.45 -4.97
C THR A 38 -2.32 -5.39 -5.97
N GLY A 39 -1.12 -4.82 -5.77
CA GLY A 39 -0.42 -4.03 -6.78
C GLY A 39 -0.04 -2.61 -6.40
N MET A 40 -0.21 -2.18 -5.14
CA MET A 40 0.27 -0.88 -4.67
C MET A 40 1.79 -0.76 -4.89
N ASN A 41 2.23 0.36 -5.45
CA ASN A 41 3.66 0.64 -5.65
C ASN A 41 4.15 1.82 -4.82
N VAL A 42 3.28 2.80 -4.54
CA VAL A 42 3.62 4.01 -3.80
C VAL A 42 2.57 4.26 -2.73
N ALA A 43 3.00 4.36 -1.48
CA ALA A 43 2.17 4.83 -0.38
C ALA A 43 2.22 6.37 -0.31
N ARG A 44 1.05 7.01 -0.32
CA ARG A 44 0.88 8.46 -0.13
C ARG A 44 0.39 8.74 1.29
N LEU A 45 1.20 9.48 2.05
CA LEU A 45 0.81 10.05 3.34
C LEU A 45 0.27 11.46 3.10
N ASN A 46 -1.01 11.69 3.37
CA ASN A 46 -1.61 13.00 3.16
C ASN A 46 -1.46 13.89 4.42
N MET A 47 -0.54 14.85 4.38
CA MET A 47 -0.29 15.77 5.49
C MET A 47 -1.32 16.89 5.65
N SER A 48 -2.36 16.97 4.80
CA SER A 48 -3.44 17.94 4.99
C SER A 48 -4.29 17.65 6.25
N HIS A 49 -4.21 16.43 6.77
CA HIS A 49 -4.90 15.96 7.97
C HIS A 49 -3.96 15.09 8.82
N GLY A 50 -4.26 15.00 10.12
CA GLY A 50 -3.54 14.13 11.06
C GLY A 50 -2.24 14.73 11.60
N GLU A 51 -1.83 14.23 12.75
CA GLU A 51 -0.60 14.64 13.43
C GLU A 51 0.63 14.01 12.78
N LYS A 52 1.77 14.71 12.85
CA LYS A 52 3.05 14.21 12.31
C LYS A 52 3.45 12.85 12.92
N SER A 53 3.16 12.64 14.21
CA SER A 53 3.45 11.39 14.92
C SER A 53 2.69 10.20 14.34
N VAL A 54 1.43 10.40 13.92
CA VAL A 54 0.63 9.37 13.27
C VAL A 54 1.26 9.00 11.93
N HIS A 55 1.61 9.99 11.11
CA HIS A 55 2.26 9.77 9.82
C HIS A 55 3.61 9.05 9.95
N GLU A 56 4.37 9.31 11.03
CA GLU A 56 5.62 8.62 11.34
C GLU A 56 5.41 7.12 11.66
N ILE A 57 4.37 6.79 12.44
CA ILE A 57 3.98 5.40 12.71
C ILE A 57 3.65 4.68 11.40
N VAL A 58 2.82 5.30 10.55
CA VAL A 58 2.44 4.71 9.26
C VAL A 58 3.66 4.55 8.35
N PHE A 59 4.54 5.55 8.29
CA PHE A 59 5.78 5.47 7.51
C PHE A 59 6.65 4.27 7.93
N ASN A 60 6.90 4.12 9.23
CA ASN A 60 7.72 3.03 9.75
C ASN A 60 7.12 1.66 9.41
N ARG A 61 5.79 1.55 9.51
CA ARG A 61 5.06 0.32 9.18
C ARG A 61 5.13 -0.01 7.68
N VAL A 62 4.94 0.97 6.80
CA VAL A 62 5.10 0.81 5.35
C VAL A 62 6.51 0.34 5.00
N ARG A 63 7.55 0.92 5.63
CA ARG A 63 8.94 0.52 5.41
C ARG A 63 9.21 -0.91 5.84
N LYS A 64 8.79 -1.26 7.05
CA LYS A 64 8.88 -2.63 7.56
C LYS A 64 8.25 -3.64 6.61
N VAL A 65 6.99 -3.45 6.23
CA VAL A 65 6.27 -4.38 5.34
C VAL A 65 6.92 -4.44 3.94
N SER A 66 7.45 -3.33 3.44
CA SER A 66 8.15 -3.28 2.15
C SER A 66 9.50 -3.99 2.16
N GLU A 67 10.14 -4.18 3.32
CA GLU A 67 11.40 -4.92 3.44
C GLU A 67 11.16 -6.44 3.58
N GLU A 68 9.97 -6.83 4.06
CA GLU A 68 9.57 -8.22 4.27
C GLU A 68 9.02 -8.92 2.99
N LEU A 69 8.66 -8.16 1.95
CA LEU A 69 8.03 -8.63 0.70
C LEU A 69 8.88 -8.34 -0.54
#